data_AF-A0A0D9V815-F1
#
_entry.id   AF-A0A0D9V815-F1
#
_cell.length_a   1.000
_cell.length_b   1.000
_cell.length_c   1.000
_cell.angle_alpha   90.00
_cell.angle_beta   90.00
_cell.angle_gamma   90.00
#
_symmetry.space_group_name_H-M   'P 1'
#
loop_
_entity.id
_entity.type
_entity.pdbx_description
1 polymer ?
#
loop_
_entity_poly.entity_id
_entity_poly.type
_entity_poly.pdbx_seq_one_letter_code
_entity_poly.pdbx_strand_id
1 'polypeptide(L)'
;MKVGMDSELLYNEAAGMVIASIPISGVSFGREVHSQAFEDPIVWRFAKMGWGISRLIGVKAAVLLSVAYFFHGLGMTVLSLPLVYVSMIALLVSIASHPSIDLPLLLGKGSNGSFPMWSWIMFSPFLLFIHLFVLLRRFVKNEPLYTEIADGVYVGGWPSSVERLPPGDPAVIDCTCELPRSSTISENSYLCVATWDTRAPQPSQIESAVRWALRKRSQNKAIYVHCAYGHGRSVCVMCALLVALGLAEDWKAAEQMIREKRPSISMNSLHRKSLEEWAKHLLTPSKKSGESDVSSVILSDYTRKRH
;
A
#
# COMPACT_ATOMS: atom_id res chain seq x y z
N MET A 1 65.09 -68.83 -12.90
CA MET A 1 65.52 -68.16 -11.65
C MET A 1 64.26 -67.84 -10.86
N LYS A 2 64.15 -68.42 -9.65
CA LYS A 2 63.23 -68.17 -8.50
C LYS A 2 61.93 -67.36 -8.72
N VAL A 3 60.73 -67.94 -8.50
CA VAL A 3 59.99 -68.02 -7.20
C VAL A 3 59.59 -66.60 -6.73
N GLY A 4 58.34 -66.19 -6.47
CA GLY A 4 57.11 -66.83 -6.00
C GLY A 4 56.46 -65.88 -4.97
N MET A 5 55.24 -66.18 -4.50
CA MET A 5 54.53 -65.64 -3.31
C MET A 5 53.80 -64.28 -3.49
N ASP A 6 52.45 -64.16 -3.49
CA ASP A 6 51.41 -64.69 -2.55
C ASP A 6 51.85 -64.54 -1.09
N SER A 7 51.10 -64.09 -0.09
CA SER A 7 49.70 -63.76 0.14
C SER A 7 49.63 -63.44 1.65
N GLU A 8 48.51 -62.89 2.11
CA GLU A 8 48.01 -62.95 3.49
C GLU A 8 48.74 -62.20 4.62
N LEU A 9 47.96 -61.38 5.32
CA LEU A 9 47.64 -61.48 6.76
C LEU A 9 46.90 -60.17 7.13
N LEU A 10 45.78 -60.10 7.83
CA LEU A 10 44.85 -61.08 8.41
C LEU A 10 43.72 -60.25 9.09
N TYR A 11 42.57 -60.88 9.33
CA TYR A 11 41.37 -60.45 10.10
C TYR A 11 40.31 -59.64 9.30
N ASN A 12 39.18 -60.20 8.83
CA ASN A 12 38.18 -61.11 9.45
C ASN A 12 37.72 -60.61 10.82
N GLU A 13 36.45 -60.54 11.21
CA GLU A 13 35.14 -61.01 10.73
C GLU A 13 34.13 -60.40 11.73
N ALA A 14 32.92 -59.98 11.37
CA ALA A 14 31.68 -60.76 11.51
C ALA A 14 30.53 -59.72 11.58
N ALA A 15 29.30 -59.87 11.12
CA ALA A 15 28.51 -60.88 10.41
C ALA A 15 27.39 -60.05 9.72
N GLY A 16 26.92 -60.28 8.50
CA GLY A 16 26.34 -61.52 7.97
C GLY A 16 24.84 -61.57 8.29
N MET A 17 23.97 -61.07 7.39
CA MET A 17 22.66 -61.68 7.08
C MET A 17 21.96 -60.96 5.90
N VAL A 18 21.74 -61.68 4.80
CA VAL A 18 20.80 -61.32 3.73
C VAL A 18 19.45 -61.93 4.08
N ILE A 19 18.38 -61.14 4.16
CA ILE A 19 16.98 -61.62 4.04
C ILE A 19 16.18 -60.62 3.20
N ALA A 20 15.37 -61.20 2.32
CA ALA A 20 14.53 -60.58 1.31
C ALA A 20 13.33 -59.76 1.83
N SER A 21 12.90 -58.83 0.97
CA SER A 21 11.51 -58.40 0.66
C SER A 21 10.49 -58.12 1.77
N ILE A 22 9.97 -56.88 1.80
CA ILE A 22 8.53 -56.48 1.68
C ILE A 22 8.42 -54.95 1.90
N PRO A 23 7.60 -54.20 1.14
CA PRO A 23 7.58 -52.74 1.14
C PRO A 23 6.71 -52.19 2.29
N ILE A 24 7.16 -51.12 2.95
CA ILE A 24 6.33 -50.35 3.87
C ILE A 24 6.35 -48.89 3.43
N SER A 25 5.25 -48.54 2.75
CA SER A 25 4.56 -47.25 2.69
C SER A 25 5.25 -46.07 3.39
N GLY A 26 5.46 -45.03 2.58
CA GLY A 26 5.91 -43.73 3.02
C GLY A 26 5.05 -43.14 4.14
N VAL A 27 5.75 -42.60 5.12
CA VAL A 27 5.23 -41.57 6.02
C VAL A 27 6.20 -40.40 5.89
N SER A 28 5.83 -39.47 4.99
CA SER A 28 6.40 -38.13 4.92
C SER A 28 6.13 -37.46 6.26
N PHE A 29 7.18 -37.20 7.03
CA PHE A 29 7.13 -36.37 8.23
C PHE A 29 6.86 -34.92 7.79
N GLY A 30 5.57 -34.63 7.60
CA GLY A 30 5.06 -33.27 7.42
C GLY A 30 5.42 -32.47 8.65
N ARG A 31 6.43 -31.61 8.52
CA ARG A 31 6.69 -30.57 9.50
C ARG A 31 5.64 -29.48 9.26
N GLU A 32 4.42 -29.73 9.74
CA GLU A 32 3.43 -28.70 9.99
C GLU A 32 4.04 -27.72 11.00
N VAL A 33 4.71 -26.71 10.48
CA VAL A 33 4.94 -25.49 11.23
C VAL A 33 3.57 -24.85 11.33
N HIS A 34 2.84 -25.22 12.38
CA HIS A 34 1.78 -24.41 12.95
C HIS A 34 2.39 -23.04 13.25
N SER A 35 2.37 -22.17 12.25
CA SER A 35 2.41 -20.73 12.42
C SER A 35 1.11 -20.37 13.13
N GLN A 36 1.07 -20.63 14.45
CA GLN A 36 0.32 -19.79 15.36
C GLN A 36 0.95 -18.41 15.25
N ALA A 37 0.53 -17.71 14.20
CA ALA A 37 0.77 -16.31 14.03
C ALA A 37 0.36 -15.66 15.34
N PHE A 38 1.27 -14.87 15.89
CA PHE A 38 0.98 -13.88 16.91
C PHE A 38 -0.11 -12.96 16.31
N GLU A 39 -1.36 -13.38 16.43
CA GLU A 39 -2.52 -12.59 16.04
C GLU A 39 -2.52 -11.40 16.97
N ASP A 40 -2.08 -10.27 16.46
CA ASP A 40 -2.13 -9.00 17.17
C ASP A 40 -3.62 -8.59 17.29
N PRO A 41 -4.31 -8.85 18.43
CA PRO A 41 -5.76 -9.00 18.42
C PRO A 41 -6.49 -7.65 18.36
N ILE A 42 -5.85 -6.58 18.79
CA ILE A 42 -6.56 -5.34 19.11
C ILE A 42 -6.82 -4.53 17.84
N VAL A 43 -5.77 -4.23 17.07
CA VAL A 43 -5.89 -3.37 15.88
C VAL A 43 -6.80 -4.00 14.81
N TRP A 44 -6.76 -5.32 14.66
CA TRP A 44 -7.58 -6.05 13.68
C TRP A 44 -9.01 -6.33 14.16
N ARG A 45 -9.26 -6.47 15.47
CA ARG A 45 -10.64 -6.50 16.00
C ARG A 45 -11.36 -5.17 15.74
N PHE A 46 -10.67 -4.03 15.90
CA PHE A 46 -11.25 -2.73 15.59
C PHE A 46 -11.46 -2.50 14.08
N ALA A 47 -10.53 -2.96 13.24
CA ALA A 47 -10.71 -2.92 11.78
C ALA A 47 -11.91 -3.78 11.32
N LYS A 48 -12.12 -4.97 11.90
CA LYS A 48 -13.32 -5.80 11.67
C LYS A 48 -14.63 -5.13 12.11
N MET A 49 -14.58 -4.29 13.15
CA MET A 49 -15.74 -3.50 13.62
C MET A 49 -16.00 -2.25 12.77
N GLY A 50 -15.25 -2.03 11.67
CA GLY A 50 -15.43 -0.86 10.80
C GLY A 50 -14.93 0.45 11.41
N TRP A 51 -14.09 0.39 12.46
CA TRP A 51 -13.53 1.59 13.06
C TRP A 51 -12.42 2.15 12.17
N GLY A 52 -12.69 3.30 11.55
CA GLY A 52 -11.67 4.04 10.79
C GLY A 52 -10.60 4.64 11.70
N ILE A 53 -9.48 5.05 11.09
CA ILE A 53 -8.29 5.59 11.76
C ILE A 53 -8.64 6.71 12.77
N SER A 54 -9.58 7.59 12.43
CA SER A 54 -10.08 8.65 13.30
C SER A 54 -10.49 8.14 14.69
N ARG A 55 -11.37 7.13 14.78
CA ARG A 55 -11.84 6.59 16.07
C ARG A 55 -10.72 5.94 16.86
N LEU A 56 -9.87 5.15 16.20
CA LEU A 56 -8.75 4.46 16.85
C LEU A 56 -7.76 5.46 17.44
N ILE A 57 -7.40 6.50 16.69
CA ILE A 57 -6.50 7.55 17.16
C ILE A 57 -7.18 8.39 18.25
N GLY A 58 -8.47 8.69 18.12
CA GLY A 58 -9.23 9.42 19.13
C GLY A 58 -9.25 8.71 20.49
N VAL A 59 -9.46 7.39 20.51
CA VAL A 59 -9.38 6.60 21.75
C VAL A 59 -7.96 6.63 22.33
N LYS A 60 -6.93 6.45 21.48
CA LYS A 60 -5.54 6.56 21.94
C LYS A 60 -5.24 7.94 22.52
N ALA A 61 -5.73 9.01 21.91
CA ALA A 61 -5.58 10.38 22.41
C ALA A 61 -6.21 10.53 23.80
N ALA A 62 -7.43 10.02 24.00
CA ALA A 62 -8.12 10.07 25.29
C ALA A 62 -7.38 9.28 26.38
N VAL A 63 -6.91 8.07 26.07
CA VAL A 63 -6.12 7.25 27.00
C VAL A 63 -4.83 7.96 27.39
N LEU A 64 -4.09 8.50 26.41
CA LEU A 64 -2.85 9.25 26.67
C LEU A 64 -3.10 10.48 27.53
N LEU A 65 -4.22 11.19 27.31
CA LEU A 65 -4.59 12.35 28.11
C LEU A 65 -4.88 11.98 29.57
N SER A 66 -5.65 10.90 29.78
CA SER A 66 -5.96 10.40 31.12
C SER A 66 -4.70 9.96 31.88
N VAL A 67 -3.79 9.28 31.19
CA VAL A 67 -2.49 8.89 31.75
C VAL A 67 -1.66 10.13 32.09
N ALA A 68 -1.61 11.13 31.20
CA ALA A 68 -0.90 12.38 31.46
C ALA A 68 -1.45 13.11 32.69
N TYR A 69 -2.78 13.18 32.82
CA TYR A 69 -3.45 13.79 33.97
C TYR A 69 -3.11 13.08 35.28
N PHE A 70 -3.08 11.74 35.27
CA PHE A 70 -2.67 10.94 36.43
C PHE A 70 -1.22 11.24 36.84
N PHE A 71 -0.27 11.24 35.90
CA PHE A 71 1.13 11.58 36.17
C PHE A 71 1.30 13.03 36.66
N HIS A 72 0.52 13.97 36.13
CA HIS A 72 0.52 15.35 36.58
C HIS A 72 0.07 15.47 38.05
N GLY A 73 -1.00 14.77 38.43
CA GLY A 73 -1.51 14.74 39.81
C GLY A 73 -0.52 14.13 40.83
N LEU A 74 0.38 13.26 40.38
CA LEU A 74 1.48 12.72 41.20
C LEU A 74 2.71 13.65 41.28
N GLY A 75 2.65 14.85 40.71
CA GLY A 75 3.76 15.80 40.69
C GLY A 75 4.84 15.50 39.64
N MET A 76 4.64 14.51 38.77
CA MET A 76 5.58 14.13 37.69
C MET A 76 5.35 14.99 36.43
N THR A 77 5.46 16.30 36.58
CA THR A 77 5.14 17.27 35.51
C THR A 77 5.98 17.07 34.26
N VAL A 78 7.28 16.79 34.41
CA VAL A 78 8.22 16.54 33.30
C VAL A 78 7.76 15.38 32.40
N LEU A 79 7.17 14.33 32.98
CA LEU A 79 6.67 13.18 32.23
C LEU A 79 5.28 13.45 31.62
N SER A 80 4.47 14.29 32.27
CA SER A 80 3.11 14.62 31.79
C SER A 80 3.10 15.45 30.51
N LEU A 81 4.02 16.41 30.36
CA LEU A 81 4.07 17.34 29.22
C LEU A 81 4.20 16.65 27.85
N PRO A 82 5.14 15.71 27.61
CA PRO A 82 5.22 15.02 26.32
C PRO A 82 3.98 14.15 26.07
N LEU A 83 3.36 13.57 27.10
CA LEU A 83 2.12 12.79 26.94
C LEU A 83 0.94 13.66 26.51
N VAL A 84 0.80 14.87 27.09
CA VAL A 84 -0.20 15.85 26.65
C VAL A 84 0.05 16.24 25.19
N TYR A 85 1.31 16.51 24.82
CA TYR A 85 1.67 16.84 23.44
C TYR A 85 1.27 15.73 22.45
N VAL A 86 1.65 14.48 22.72
CA VAL A 86 1.30 13.34 21.86
C VAL A 86 -0.23 13.16 21.79
N SER A 87 -0.93 13.36 22.91
CA SER A 87 -2.39 13.30 22.95
C SER A 87 -3.04 14.38 22.08
N MET A 88 -2.56 15.64 22.16
CA MET A 88 -3.05 16.73 21.34
C MET A 88 -2.85 16.47 19.84
N ILE A 89 -1.66 16.01 19.45
CA ILE A 89 -1.37 15.65 18.06
C ILE A 89 -2.26 14.49 17.59
N ALA A 90 -2.45 13.46 18.41
CA ALA A 90 -3.36 12.37 18.11
C ALA A 90 -4.80 12.88 17.94
N LEU A 91 -5.28 13.78 18.80
CA LEU A 91 -6.61 14.38 18.66
C LEU A 91 -6.76 15.17 17.35
N LEU A 92 -5.76 15.97 16.97
CA LEU A 92 -5.76 16.70 15.71
C LEU A 92 -5.84 15.75 14.51
N VAL A 93 -5.03 14.69 14.50
CA VAL A 93 -5.07 13.67 13.44
C VAL A 93 -6.41 12.93 13.43
N SER A 94 -6.98 12.63 14.60
CA SER A 94 -8.30 12.02 14.73
C SER A 94 -9.40 12.86 14.05
N ILE A 95 -9.39 14.17 14.33
CA ILE A 95 -10.33 15.14 13.75
C ILE A 95 -10.09 15.27 12.24
N ALA A 96 -8.86 15.52 11.80
CA ALA A 96 -8.54 15.71 10.38
C ALA A 96 -8.79 14.47 9.53
N SER A 97 -8.65 13.27 10.11
CA SER A 97 -8.94 12.01 9.44
C SER A 97 -10.40 11.57 9.57
N HIS A 98 -11.30 12.36 10.17
CA HIS A 98 -12.73 12.05 10.27
C HIS A 98 -13.41 12.09 8.89
N PRO A 99 -14.40 11.22 8.54
CA PRO A 99 -14.97 11.16 7.19
C PRO A 99 -15.59 12.48 6.73
N SER A 100 -16.12 13.27 7.67
CA SER A 100 -16.77 14.55 7.38
C SER A 100 -15.79 15.70 7.14
N ILE A 101 -14.53 15.55 7.56
CA ILE A 101 -13.50 16.59 7.45
C ILE A 101 -12.51 16.22 6.35
N ASP A 102 -11.98 14.99 6.41
CA ASP A 102 -11.09 14.38 5.42
C ASP A 102 -10.03 15.35 4.87
N LEU A 103 -9.16 15.84 5.76
CA LEU A 103 -8.12 16.83 5.44
C LEU A 103 -6.73 16.15 5.41
N PRO A 104 -6.36 15.42 4.33
CA PRO A 104 -5.07 14.74 4.21
C PRO A 104 -3.88 15.70 4.12
N LEU A 105 -4.14 16.97 3.81
CA LEU A 105 -3.12 18.02 3.73
C LEU A 105 -2.60 18.49 5.10
N LEU A 106 -3.23 18.06 6.21
CA LEU A 106 -2.83 18.46 7.57
C LEU A 106 -1.33 18.25 7.83
N LEU A 107 -0.79 17.12 7.36
CA LEU A 107 0.62 16.77 7.58
C LEU A 107 1.56 17.55 6.66
N GLY A 108 1.06 18.37 5.74
CA GLY A 108 1.87 19.20 4.85
C GLY A 108 2.66 18.42 3.80
N LYS A 109 2.25 17.19 3.45
CA LYS A 109 2.92 16.41 2.40
C LYS A 109 2.79 17.12 1.05
N GLY A 110 3.92 17.45 0.44
CA GLY A 110 3.98 18.10 -0.85
C GLY A 110 3.58 17.18 -2.01
N SER A 111 3.35 17.76 -3.19
CA SER A 111 3.10 17.00 -4.42
C SER A 111 4.28 16.12 -4.83
N ASN A 112 5.50 16.50 -4.47
CA ASN A 112 6.72 15.70 -4.62
C ASN A 112 6.91 14.66 -3.50
N GLY A 113 5.95 14.54 -2.57
CA GLY A 113 5.95 13.53 -1.53
C GLY A 113 6.92 13.76 -0.39
N SER A 114 7.56 14.92 -0.30
CA SER A 114 8.38 15.32 0.85
C SER A 114 7.53 16.04 1.92
N PHE A 115 8.05 16.05 3.14
CA PHE A 115 7.47 16.80 4.25
C PHE A 115 8.35 18.03 4.56
N PRO A 116 7.76 19.20 4.79
CA PRO A 116 8.50 20.35 5.27
C PRO A 116 9.00 20.14 6.70
N MET A 117 10.07 20.82 7.10
CA MET A 117 10.69 20.65 8.42
C MET A 117 9.71 20.89 9.58
N TRP A 118 8.79 21.86 9.43
CA TRP A 118 7.79 22.14 10.46
C TRP A 118 6.85 20.94 10.71
N SER A 119 6.53 20.16 9.67
CA SER A 119 5.69 18.97 9.79
C SER A 119 6.42 17.88 10.57
N TRP A 120 7.71 17.69 10.30
CA TRP A 120 8.55 16.76 11.06
C TRP A 120 8.70 17.15 12.54
N ILE A 121 8.67 18.43 12.89
CA ILE A 121 8.75 18.89 14.28
C ILE A 121 7.39 18.69 14.98
N MET A 122 6.31 19.17 14.36
CA MET A 122 4.97 19.19 14.95
C MET A 122 4.30 17.81 14.97
N PHE A 123 4.44 17.03 13.90
CA PHE A 123 3.81 15.71 13.76
C PHE A 123 4.78 14.55 14.01
N SER A 124 5.97 14.84 14.53
CA SER A 124 7.04 13.87 14.79
C SER A 124 6.53 12.60 15.49
N PRO A 125 5.73 12.67 16.58
CA PRO A 125 5.33 11.46 17.29
C PRO A 125 4.45 10.55 16.43
N PHE A 126 3.60 11.15 15.59
CA PHE A 126 2.69 10.42 14.72
C PHE A 126 3.41 9.85 13.48
N LEU A 127 4.23 10.66 12.81
CA LEU A 127 4.97 10.25 11.61
C LEU A 127 5.97 9.14 11.95
N LEU A 128 6.77 9.31 13.01
CA LEU A 128 7.73 8.31 13.45
C LEU A 128 7.02 7.01 13.87
N PHE A 129 5.90 7.12 14.60
CA PHE A 129 5.11 5.95 14.99
C PHE A 129 4.64 5.16 13.77
N ILE A 130 4.08 5.82 12.76
CA ILE A 130 3.61 5.13 11.55
C ILE A 130 4.76 4.52 10.77
N HIS A 131 5.89 5.22 10.61
CA HIS A 131 7.02 4.70 9.86
C HIS A 131 7.57 3.45 10.52
N LEU A 132 7.78 3.51 11.83
CA LEU A 132 8.21 2.36 12.62
C LEU A 132 7.19 1.22 12.54
N PHE A 133 5.90 1.52 12.69
CA PHE A 133 4.84 0.51 12.65
C PHE A 133 4.74 -0.19 11.28
N VAL A 134 4.90 0.54 10.18
CA VAL A 134 4.93 -0.03 8.82
C VAL A 134 6.14 -0.94 8.64
N LEU A 135 7.32 -0.52 9.11
CA LEU A 135 8.54 -1.34 9.04
C LEU A 135 8.41 -2.59 9.91
N LEU A 136 8.04 -2.46 11.19
CA LEU A 136 7.87 -3.58 12.11
C LEU A 136 6.83 -4.59 11.60
N ARG A 137 5.66 -4.11 11.18
CA ARG A 137 4.63 -5.00 10.63
C ARG A 137 5.12 -5.73 9.39
N ARG A 138 5.98 -5.13 8.57
CA ARG A 138 6.59 -5.79 7.41
C ARG A 138 7.62 -6.84 7.81
N PHE A 139 8.39 -6.61 8.88
CA PHE A 139 9.29 -7.64 9.41
C PHE A 139 8.52 -8.84 9.98
N VAL A 140 7.37 -8.59 10.60
CA VAL A 140 6.54 -9.65 11.19
C VAL A 140 5.71 -10.38 10.12
N LYS A 141 5.13 -9.65 9.16
CA LYS A 141 4.31 -10.21 8.09
C LYS A 141 5.15 -10.42 6.84
N ASN A 142 5.43 -11.68 6.51
CA ASN A 142 6.16 -12.08 5.31
C ASN A 142 5.28 -11.99 4.04
N GLU A 143 4.66 -10.82 3.81
CA GLU A 143 3.85 -10.54 2.62
C GLU A 143 4.72 -9.91 1.51
N PRO A 144 4.50 -10.27 0.23
CA PRO A 144 5.22 -9.64 -0.87
C PRO A 144 4.92 -8.14 -0.90
N LEU A 145 5.97 -7.33 -1.03
CA LEU A 145 5.85 -5.88 -0.99
C LEU A 145 4.97 -5.34 -2.11
N TYR A 146 5.18 -5.85 -3.31
CA TYR A 146 4.39 -5.54 -4.49
C TYR A 146 4.02 -6.82 -5.22
N THR A 147 2.98 -6.74 -6.03
CA THR A 147 2.49 -7.83 -6.86
C THR A 147 2.17 -7.28 -8.24
N GLU A 148 2.61 -7.97 -9.28
CA GLU A 148 2.27 -7.64 -10.66
C GLU A 148 0.85 -8.13 -10.97
N ILE A 149 -0.05 -7.20 -11.28
CA ILE A 149 -1.44 -7.54 -11.59
C ILE A 149 -1.65 -7.73 -13.08
N ALA A 150 -0.93 -6.96 -13.90
CA ALA A 150 -0.88 -7.10 -15.35
C ALA A 150 0.51 -6.66 -15.82
N ASP A 151 0.85 -6.94 -17.08
CA ASP A 151 2.16 -6.63 -17.66
C ASP A 151 2.58 -5.17 -17.39
N GLY A 152 3.59 -4.97 -16.55
CA GLY A 152 4.09 -3.66 -16.15
C GLY A 152 3.15 -2.84 -15.25
N VAL A 153 2.18 -3.47 -14.57
CA VAL A 153 1.28 -2.85 -13.57
C VAL A 153 1.42 -3.54 -12.23
N TYR A 154 1.89 -2.79 -11.24
CA TYR A 154 2.20 -3.30 -9.91
C TYR A 154 1.36 -2.60 -8.84
N VAL A 155 0.88 -3.37 -7.85
CA VAL A 155 0.22 -2.83 -6.64
C VAL A 155 0.95 -3.31 -5.39
N GLY A 156 1.10 -2.45 -4.38
CA GLY A 156 1.87 -2.83 -3.20
C GLY A 156 1.89 -1.85 -2.03
N GLY A 157 2.79 -2.13 -1.09
CA GLY A 157 3.06 -1.32 0.09
C GLY A 157 4.19 -0.31 -0.12
N TRP A 158 4.42 0.54 0.88
CA TRP A 158 5.34 1.66 0.75
C TRP A 158 6.80 1.21 0.51
N PRO A 159 7.44 1.62 -0.59
CA PRO A 159 8.82 1.24 -0.89
C PRO A 159 9.79 2.14 -0.11
N SER A 160 10.30 1.64 1.02
CA SER A 160 11.26 2.42 1.83
C SER A 160 12.64 2.56 1.18
N SER A 161 12.95 1.78 0.13
CA SER A 161 14.23 1.78 -0.61
C SER A 161 14.05 1.41 -2.09
N VAL A 162 15.08 1.64 -2.92
CA VAL A 162 15.06 1.33 -4.37
C VAL A 162 14.96 -0.16 -4.65
N GLU A 163 15.67 -0.97 -3.88
CA GLU A 163 15.69 -2.44 -3.98
C GLU A 163 14.29 -3.06 -3.82
N ARG A 164 13.36 -2.25 -3.31
CA ARG A 164 11.98 -2.58 -2.99
C ARG A 164 10.99 -2.02 -4.01
N LEU A 165 11.47 -1.40 -5.09
CA LEU A 165 10.65 -0.99 -6.22
C LEU A 165 10.52 -2.12 -7.25
N PRO A 166 9.39 -2.19 -7.97
CA PRO A 166 9.29 -3.02 -9.17
C PRO A 166 10.40 -2.71 -10.19
N PRO A 167 10.76 -3.68 -11.04
CA PRO A 167 11.80 -3.49 -12.05
C PRO A 167 11.42 -2.39 -13.06
N GLY A 168 12.44 -1.79 -13.70
CA GLY A 168 12.26 -0.91 -14.85
C GLY A 168 11.96 0.57 -14.56
N ASP A 169 12.31 1.07 -13.35
CA ASP A 169 12.07 2.47 -12.94
C ASP A 169 10.61 2.91 -13.15
N PRO A 170 9.68 2.34 -12.36
CA PRO A 170 8.26 2.54 -12.56
C PRO A 170 7.82 3.96 -12.20
N ALA A 171 6.77 4.43 -12.87
CA ALA A 171 6.04 5.61 -12.44
C ALA A 171 5.17 5.27 -11.23
N VAL A 172 5.38 5.99 -10.12
CA VAL A 172 4.85 5.68 -8.80
C VAL A 172 3.65 6.57 -8.46
N ILE A 173 2.53 5.96 -8.12
CA ILE A 173 1.37 6.60 -7.51
C ILE A 173 1.34 6.25 -6.02
N ASP A 174 1.52 7.27 -5.19
CA ASP A 174 1.53 7.16 -3.74
C ASP A 174 0.19 7.59 -3.16
N CYS A 175 -0.54 6.64 -2.59
CA CYS A 175 -1.87 6.88 -2.01
C CYS A 175 -1.81 7.20 -0.51
N THR A 176 -0.68 7.69 0.01
CA THR A 176 -0.50 8.01 1.44
C THR A 176 -0.37 9.51 1.66
N CYS A 177 -0.90 10.01 2.77
CA CYS A 177 -0.59 11.36 3.26
C CYS A 177 0.50 11.33 4.35
N GLU A 178 0.78 10.17 4.92
CA GLU A 178 1.57 9.95 6.13
C GLU A 178 2.99 9.40 5.89
N LEU A 179 3.25 8.82 4.71
CA LEU A 179 4.56 8.24 4.37
C LEU A 179 5.28 9.12 3.33
N PRO A 180 6.60 9.35 3.47
CA PRO A 180 7.35 10.17 2.52
C PRO A 180 7.69 9.38 1.25
N ARG A 181 7.88 10.09 0.15
CA ARG A 181 8.48 9.52 -1.06
C ARG A 181 9.91 9.04 -0.76
N SER A 182 10.30 7.90 -1.33
CA SER A 182 11.72 7.51 -1.35
C SER A 182 12.52 8.51 -2.19
N SER A 183 13.61 9.05 -1.64
CA SER A 183 14.46 10.06 -2.29
C SER A 183 14.90 9.70 -3.71
N THR A 184 14.98 8.40 -3.96
CA THR A 184 15.43 7.77 -5.21
C THR A 184 14.42 7.77 -6.35
N ILE A 185 13.13 7.94 -6.05
CA ILE A 185 12.08 8.03 -7.08
C ILE A 185 12.15 9.43 -7.69
N SER A 186 12.31 9.55 -9.01
CA SER A 186 12.30 10.86 -9.68
C SER A 186 10.97 11.59 -9.44
N GLU A 187 11.00 12.90 -9.19
CA GLU A 187 9.79 13.71 -9.06
C GLU A 187 8.92 13.65 -10.32
N ASN A 188 9.54 13.52 -11.50
CA ASN A 188 8.83 13.39 -12.77
C ASN A 188 8.07 12.06 -12.90
N SER A 189 8.45 11.04 -12.13
CA SER A 189 7.85 9.71 -12.11
C SER A 189 7.04 9.47 -10.84
N TYR A 190 6.63 10.52 -10.14
CA TYR A 190 5.90 10.42 -8.88
C TYR A 190 4.60 11.23 -8.91
N LEU A 191 3.53 10.64 -8.38
CA LEU A 191 2.26 11.32 -8.15
C LEU A 191 1.76 11.00 -6.74
N CYS A 192 1.54 12.04 -5.93
CA CYS A 192 0.92 11.90 -4.62
C CYS A 192 -0.60 12.05 -4.71
N VAL A 193 -1.32 11.01 -4.30
CA VAL A 193 -2.77 10.98 -4.05
C VAL A 193 -2.98 10.90 -2.54
N ALA A 194 -2.73 12.02 -1.86
CA ALA A 194 -2.71 12.08 -0.39
C ALA A 194 -4.07 11.64 0.19
N THR A 195 -4.08 10.48 0.86
CA THR A 195 -5.28 9.86 1.42
C THR A 195 -4.97 9.26 2.78
N TRP A 196 -5.76 9.59 3.79
CA TRP A 196 -5.65 8.99 5.13
C TRP A 196 -5.90 7.49 5.10
N ASP A 197 -5.23 6.73 5.97
CA ASP A 197 -5.52 5.31 6.11
C ASP A 197 -7.00 5.07 6.45
N THR A 198 -7.58 3.97 5.95
CA THR A 198 -9.02 3.68 6.01
C THR A 198 -9.95 4.65 5.27
N ARG A 199 -9.43 5.73 4.64
CA ARG A 199 -10.19 6.59 3.72
C ARG A 199 -9.99 6.20 2.27
N ALA A 200 -10.85 6.73 1.41
CA ALA A 200 -10.79 6.51 -0.02
C ALA A 200 -10.34 7.78 -0.74
N PRO A 201 -9.50 7.67 -1.78
CA PRO A 201 -9.28 8.77 -2.71
C PRO A 201 -10.61 9.21 -3.32
N GLN A 202 -10.80 10.50 -3.54
CA GLN A 202 -12.02 11.05 -4.15
C GLN A 202 -12.11 10.64 -5.63
N PRO A 203 -13.31 10.54 -6.23
CA PRO A 203 -13.47 10.14 -7.64
C PRO A 203 -12.64 10.96 -8.63
N SER A 204 -12.51 12.28 -8.39
CA SER A 204 -11.67 13.17 -9.20
C SER A 204 -10.17 12.89 -9.05
N GLN A 205 -9.72 12.51 -7.85
CA GLN A 205 -8.34 12.11 -7.60
C GLN A 205 -8.01 10.77 -8.25
N ILE A 206 -8.95 9.81 -8.19
CA ILE A 206 -8.86 8.54 -8.91
C ILE A 206 -8.69 8.80 -10.41
N GLU A 207 -9.58 9.62 -11.00
CA GLU A 207 -9.52 9.95 -12.42
C GLU A 207 -8.20 10.64 -12.80
N SER A 208 -7.74 11.60 -12.00
CA SER A 208 -6.46 12.27 -12.23
C SER A 208 -5.28 11.29 -12.18
N ALA A 209 -5.28 10.36 -11.22
CA ALA A 209 -4.25 9.34 -11.08
C ALA A 209 -4.26 8.35 -12.25
N VAL A 210 -5.43 7.92 -12.69
CA VAL A 210 -5.61 7.05 -13.87
C VAL A 210 -5.08 7.73 -15.12
N ARG A 211 -5.51 8.97 -15.40
CA ARG A 211 -5.03 9.73 -16.57
C ARG A 211 -3.51 9.92 -16.55
N TRP A 212 -2.95 10.21 -15.39
CA TRP A 212 -1.50 10.33 -15.23
C TRP A 212 -0.80 8.99 -15.51
N ALA A 213 -1.31 7.88 -14.98
CA ALA A 213 -0.77 6.54 -15.24
C ALA A 213 -0.84 6.17 -16.73
N LEU A 214 -1.96 6.45 -17.41
CA LEU A 214 -2.09 6.21 -18.85
C LEU A 214 -1.06 6.98 -19.68
N ARG A 215 -0.79 8.25 -19.34
CA ARG A 215 0.28 9.04 -20.00
C ARG A 215 1.68 8.48 -19.74
N LYS A 216 1.92 7.89 -18.56
CA LYS A 216 3.20 7.24 -18.25
C LYS A 216 3.33 5.91 -19.00
N ARG A 217 2.23 5.15 -19.11
CA ARG A 217 2.17 3.93 -19.91
C ARG A 217 2.46 4.18 -21.39
N SER A 218 1.94 5.26 -21.98
CA SER A 218 2.27 5.63 -23.36
C SER A 218 3.74 6.01 -23.58
N GLN A 219 4.50 6.21 -22.50
CA GLN A 219 5.95 6.42 -22.52
C GLN A 219 6.73 5.12 -22.20
N ASN A 220 6.08 3.96 -22.30
CA ASN A 220 6.63 2.64 -21.96
C ASN A 220 7.14 2.54 -20.51
N LYS A 221 6.57 3.32 -19.58
CA LYS A 221 6.87 3.20 -18.15
C LYS A 221 5.92 2.22 -17.48
N ALA A 222 6.47 1.31 -16.68
CA ALA A 222 5.69 0.51 -15.75
C ALA A 222 5.01 1.40 -14.70
N ILE A 223 3.85 0.99 -14.18
CA ILE A 223 3.11 1.73 -13.16
C ILE A 223 3.16 0.98 -11.84
N TYR A 224 3.49 1.69 -10.77
CA TYR A 224 3.42 1.17 -9.41
C TYR A 224 2.47 1.99 -8.55
N VAL A 225 1.40 1.38 -8.07
CA VAL A 225 0.43 2.04 -7.16
C VAL A 225 0.61 1.48 -5.75
N HIS A 226 0.94 2.33 -4.79
CA HIS A 226 1.16 1.89 -3.42
C HIS A 226 0.39 2.70 -2.38
N CYS A 227 0.18 2.08 -1.23
CA CYS A 227 -0.19 2.77 0.01
C CYS A 227 0.78 2.33 1.12
N ALA A 228 0.35 2.23 2.38
CA ALA A 228 1.21 1.68 3.44
C ALA A 228 1.50 0.18 3.23
N TYR A 229 0.45 -0.63 3.05
CA TYR A 229 0.54 -2.10 2.97
C TYR A 229 0.04 -2.70 1.63
N GLY A 230 -0.54 -1.89 0.76
CA GLY A 230 -1.09 -2.37 -0.51
C GLY A 230 -2.42 -3.12 -0.38
N HIS A 231 -3.26 -2.73 0.59
CA HIS A 231 -4.51 -3.46 0.90
C HIS A 231 -5.78 -2.72 0.49
N GLY A 232 -5.84 -1.39 0.64
CA GLY A 232 -7.07 -0.61 0.46
C GLY A 232 -6.93 0.54 -0.54
N ARG A 233 -6.35 1.66 -0.10
CA ARG A 233 -6.21 2.91 -0.88
C ARG A 233 -5.60 2.71 -2.28
N SER A 234 -4.50 1.98 -2.36
CA SER A 234 -3.82 1.68 -3.63
C SER A 234 -4.61 0.73 -4.51
N VAL A 235 -5.32 -0.23 -3.91
CA VAL A 235 -6.19 -1.18 -4.61
C VAL A 235 -7.36 -0.43 -5.25
N CYS A 236 -7.93 0.55 -4.55
CA CYS A 236 -8.96 1.43 -5.10
C CYS A 236 -8.51 2.09 -6.40
N VAL A 237 -7.36 2.77 -6.40
CA VAL A 237 -6.80 3.40 -7.61
C VAL A 237 -6.44 2.35 -8.67
N MET A 238 -5.91 1.19 -8.26
CA MET A 238 -5.56 0.10 -9.16
C MET A 238 -6.79 -0.47 -9.90
N CYS A 239 -7.92 -0.66 -9.22
CA CYS A 239 -9.16 -1.11 -9.85
C CYS A 239 -9.56 -0.17 -10.99
N ALA A 240 -9.56 1.14 -10.74
CA ALA A 240 -9.88 2.14 -11.75
C ALA A 240 -8.88 2.15 -12.91
N LEU A 241 -7.59 1.97 -12.63
CA LEU A 241 -6.55 1.89 -13.65
C LEU A 241 -6.72 0.66 -14.56
N LEU A 242 -7.03 -0.51 -14.01
CA LEU A 242 -7.25 -1.73 -14.80
C LEU A 242 -8.45 -1.61 -15.74
N VAL A 243 -9.53 -0.99 -15.27
CA VAL A 243 -10.71 -0.69 -16.11
C VAL A 243 -10.33 0.27 -17.24
N ALA A 244 -9.62 1.35 -16.94
CA ALA A 244 -9.21 2.33 -17.94
C ALA A 244 -8.19 1.78 -18.95
N LEU A 245 -7.42 0.76 -18.59
CA LEU A 245 -6.55 0.02 -19.50
C LEU A 245 -7.30 -1.01 -20.35
N GLY A 246 -8.61 -1.21 -20.14
CA GLY A 246 -9.39 -2.24 -20.83
C GLY A 246 -9.07 -3.66 -20.39
N LEU A 247 -8.41 -3.83 -19.23
CA LEU A 247 -8.04 -5.14 -18.68
C LEU A 247 -9.15 -5.74 -17.81
N ALA A 248 -10.11 -4.92 -17.38
CA ALA A 248 -11.28 -5.35 -16.63
C ALA A 248 -12.51 -4.59 -17.12
N GLU A 249 -13.66 -5.28 -17.16
CA GLU A 249 -14.93 -4.69 -17.61
C GLU A 249 -15.44 -3.60 -16.65
N ASP A 250 -15.32 -3.86 -15.36
CA ASP A 250 -15.69 -2.93 -14.30
C ASP A 250 -14.74 -3.02 -13.10
N TRP A 251 -14.94 -2.12 -12.13
CA TRP A 251 -14.06 -2.08 -10.95
C TRP A 251 -14.19 -3.32 -10.06
N LYS A 252 -15.30 -4.08 -10.15
CA LYS A 252 -15.52 -5.31 -9.37
C LYS A 252 -14.74 -6.47 -9.97
N ALA A 253 -14.74 -6.61 -11.29
CA ALA A 253 -13.90 -7.54 -12.03
C ALA A 253 -12.41 -7.23 -11.77
N ALA A 254 -12.05 -5.95 -11.76
CA ALA A 254 -10.70 -5.51 -11.39
C ALA A 254 -10.33 -5.87 -9.94
N GLU A 255 -11.24 -5.68 -8.97
CA GLU A 255 -11.02 -6.10 -7.58
C GLU A 255 -10.78 -7.62 -7.49
N GLN A 256 -11.55 -8.42 -8.21
CA GLN A 256 -11.40 -9.87 -8.24
C GLN A 256 -10.06 -10.31 -8.85
N MET A 257 -9.67 -9.72 -9.99
CA MET A 257 -8.37 -9.96 -10.62
C MET A 257 -7.20 -9.65 -9.68
N ILE A 258 -7.28 -8.54 -8.95
CA ILE A 258 -6.25 -8.19 -7.96
C ILE A 258 -6.25 -9.21 -6.81
N ARG A 259 -7.43 -9.62 -6.32
CA ARG A 259 -7.57 -10.55 -5.20
C ARG A 259 -6.95 -11.92 -5.48
N GLU A 260 -7.08 -12.41 -6.71
CA GLU A 260 -6.49 -13.68 -7.14
C GLU A 260 -4.97 -13.67 -7.03
N LYS A 261 -4.33 -12.55 -7.39
CA LYS A 261 -2.87 -12.40 -7.33
C LYS A 261 -2.37 -11.92 -5.98
N ARG A 262 -3.18 -11.17 -5.23
CA ARG A 262 -2.87 -10.61 -3.91
C ARG A 262 -4.04 -10.83 -2.94
N PRO A 263 -4.12 -12.00 -2.27
CA PRO A 263 -5.23 -12.33 -1.37
C PRO A 263 -5.39 -11.40 -0.16
N SER A 264 -4.35 -10.64 0.21
CA SER A 264 -4.36 -9.74 1.36
C SER A 264 -5.08 -8.40 1.13
N ILE A 265 -5.68 -8.18 -0.06
CA ILE A 265 -6.46 -6.96 -0.27
C ILE A 265 -7.65 -6.85 0.68
N SER A 266 -7.94 -5.61 1.08
CA SER A 266 -9.03 -5.27 1.98
C SER A 266 -9.57 -3.89 1.63
N MET A 267 -10.49 -3.85 0.66
CA MET A 267 -11.26 -2.64 0.38
C MET A 267 -12.47 -2.52 1.32
N ASN A 268 -12.65 -1.33 1.89
CA ASN A 268 -13.81 -1.01 2.71
C ASN A 268 -14.96 -0.40 1.86
N SER A 269 -16.08 -0.09 2.50
CA SER A 269 -17.23 0.51 1.83
C SER A 269 -16.95 1.89 1.22
N LEU A 270 -16.05 2.68 1.82
CA LEU A 270 -15.67 3.99 1.28
C LEU A 270 -14.93 3.86 -0.05
N HIS A 271 -14.01 2.89 -0.18
CA HIS A 271 -13.32 2.63 -1.45
C HIS A 271 -14.31 2.24 -2.55
N ARG A 272 -15.22 1.31 -2.25
CA ARG A 272 -16.23 0.84 -3.22
C ARG A 272 -17.18 1.95 -3.63
N LYS A 273 -17.65 2.77 -2.67
CA LYS A 273 -18.48 3.94 -2.97
C LYS A 273 -17.77 4.94 -3.89
N SER A 274 -16.49 5.24 -3.62
CA SER A 274 -15.71 6.16 -4.46
C SER A 274 -15.52 5.60 -5.89
N LEU A 275 -15.28 4.29 -6.02
CA LEU A 275 -15.20 3.62 -7.31
C LEU A 275 -16.53 3.62 -8.07
N GLU A 276 -17.65 3.43 -7.38
CA GLU A 276 -18.99 3.53 -7.99
C GLU A 276 -19.28 4.94 -8.50
N GLU A 277 -18.93 5.97 -7.73
CA GLU A 277 -19.08 7.36 -8.16
C GLU A 277 -18.16 7.69 -9.34
N TRP A 278 -16.91 7.24 -9.30
CA TRP A 278 -15.97 7.37 -10.41
C TRP A 278 -16.47 6.68 -11.69
N ALA A 279 -16.97 5.44 -11.58
CA ALA A 279 -17.48 4.68 -12.72
C ALA A 279 -18.71 5.34 -13.36
N LYS A 280 -19.59 5.97 -12.58
CA LYS A 280 -20.72 6.77 -13.11
C LYS A 280 -20.25 7.94 -13.97
N HIS A 281 -19.13 8.58 -13.59
CA HIS A 281 -18.56 9.68 -14.35
C HIS A 281 -17.92 9.23 -15.66
N LEU A 282 -17.41 8.00 -15.75
CA LEU A 282 -16.95 7.41 -17.01
C LEU A 282 -18.11 7.14 -17.99
N LEU A 283 -19.24 6.64 -17.48
CA LEU A 283 -20.42 6.29 -18.28
C LEU A 283 -21.24 7.51 -18.71
N THR A 284 -21.07 8.65 -18.02
CA THR A 284 -21.67 9.91 -18.45
C THR A 284 -20.73 10.53 -19.48
N PRO A 285 -21.12 10.66 -20.77
CA PRO A 285 -20.24 11.28 -21.75
C PRO A 285 -19.86 12.67 -21.25
N SER A 286 -18.56 12.97 -21.23
CA SER A 286 -18.05 14.32 -21.02
C SER A 286 -18.62 15.24 -22.12
N LYS A 287 -19.82 15.75 -21.91
CA LYS A 287 -20.47 16.74 -22.76
C LYS A 287 -19.87 18.10 -22.45
N LYS A 288 -18.55 18.24 -22.61
CA LYS A 288 -17.76 19.48 -22.45
C LYS A 288 -16.27 19.27 -22.82
N SER A 289 -15.98 18.87 -24.06
CA SER A 289 -14.66 19.13 -24.68
C SER A 289 -14.65 18.91 -26.21
N GLY A 290 -15.69 19.33 -26.92
CA GLY A 290 -15.75 19.29 -28.37
C GLY A 290 -17.00 20.04 -28.84
N GLU A 291 -16.85 20.90 -29.86
CA GLU A 291 -17.87 21.78 -30.44
C GLU A 291 -18.24 23.03 -29.61
N SER A 292 -17.40 24.07 -29.65
CA SER A 292 -17.93 25.46 -29.64
C SER A 292 -17.01 26.56 -30.19
N ASP A 293 -15.76 26.33 -30.61
CA ASP A 293 -14.87 27.48 -30.92
C ASP A 293 -14.06 27.41 -32.24
N VAL A 294 -14.38 26.50 -33.17
CA VAL A 294 -13.66 26.46 -34.48
C VAL A 294 -14.55 26.84 -35.68
N SER A 295 -15.88 26.75 -35.55
CA SER A 295 -16.80 27.09 -36.65
C SER A 295 -17.10 28.59 -36.77
N SER A 296 -16.84 29.39 -35.72
CA SER A 296 -17.05 30.84 -35.73
C SER A 296 -15.90 31.62 -36.39
N VAL A 297 -14.69 31.05 -36.43
CA VAL A 297 -13.51 31.71 -37.03
C VAL A 297 -13.47 31.50 -38.55
N ILE A 298 -13.89 30.34 -39.06
CA ILE A 298 -13.82 30.02 -40.49
C ILE A 298 -14.94 30.72 -41.30
N LEU A 299 -16.11 31.00 -40.70
CA LEU A 299 -17.20 31.70 -41.38
C LEU A 299 -17.02 33.24 -41.42
N SER A 300 -16.22 33.80 -40.50
CA SER A 300 -15.87 35.23 -40.48
C SER A 300 -14.92 35.61 -41.63
N ASP A 301 -13.94 34.76 -41.92
CA ASP A 301 -12.91 35.08 -42.93
C ASP A 301 -13.37 34.86 -44.38
N TYR A 302 -14.41 34.05 -44.59
CA TYR A 302 -14.99 33.87 -45.93
C TYR A 302 -15.88 35.06 -46.34
N THR A 303 -16.48 35.76 -45.37
CA THR A 303 -17.43 36.86 -45.62
C THR A 303 -16.70 38.22 -45.78
N ARG A 304 -15.48 38.36 -45.25
CA ARG A 304 -14.69 39.60 -45.38
C ARG A 304 -13.95 39.76 -46.72
N LYS A 305 -13.89 38.71 -47.56
CA LYS A 305 -13.23 38.76 -48.89
C LYS A 305 -14.16 38.97 -50.08
N ARG A 306 -15.45 39.27 -49.85
CA ARG A 306 -16.44 39.54 -50.92
C ARG A 306 -17.16 40.89 -50.79
N HIS A 307 -16.57 41.86 -50.11
CA HIS A 307 -16.97 43.26 -50.19
C HIS A 307 -15.74 44.14 -50.36
#